data_AF-B9V3U4-F1
#
_entry.id   AF-B9V3U4-F1
#
_cell.length_a   1.000
_cell.length_b   1.000
_cell.length_c   1.000
_cell.angle_alpha   90.00
_cell.angle_beta   90.00
_cell.angle_gamma   90.00
#
_symmetry.space_group_name_H-M   'P 1'
#
loop_
_entity.id
_entity.type
_entity.pdbx_description
1 polymer ?
#
loop_
_entity_poly.entity_id
_entity_poly.type
_entity_poly.pdbx_seq_one_letter_code
_entity_poly.pdbx_strand_id
1 'polypeptide(L)'
;DFWSALGGKKEYQTSKSLQRMINPPRLFGCSNKTGRLTVEEVPGDFTQSDLATDDVMLLDTWDQIFIWVGNDANAEERNGAPKIAKDYVDTDPSGRRGLPITTIKQGAEPPTFTGWFQAWDPKMWETDPLGRIRAHFSAQS
;
A
#
# COMPACT_ATOMS: atom_id res chain seq x y z
N ASP A 1 15.64 15.89 24.60
CA ASP A 1 14.26 15.41 24.42
C ASP A 1 14.10 14.57 23.17
N PHE A 2 13.34 13.47 23.28
CA PHE A 2 13.06 12.52 22.19
C PHE A 2 12.53 13.19 20.92
N TRP A 3 11.67 14.20 21.05
CA TRP A 3 11.04 14.91 19.93
C TRP A 3 11.96 15.91 19.21
N SER A 4 12.99 16.42 19.90
CA SER A 4 13.98 17.32 19.28
C SER A 4 14.89 16.57 18.32
N ALA A 5 15.15 15.28 18.56
CA ALA A 5 15.96 14.43 17.69
C ALA A 5 15.24 14.03 16.38
N LEU A 6 13.91 14.03 16.37
CA LEU A 6 13.08 13.68 15.20
C LEU A 6 12.68 14.91 14.34
N GLY A 7 13.22 16.10 14.64
CA GLY A 7 12.89 17.33 13.92
C GLY A 7 11.54 17.94 14.28
N GLY A 8 11.06 17.69 15.50
CA GLY A 8 9.77 18.18 16.01
C GLY A 8 8.65 17.13 15.91
N LYS A 9 7.59 17.33 16.69
CA LYS A 9 6.40 16.45 16.69
C LYS A 9 5.58 16.71 15.41
N LYS A 10 5.64 15.77 14.46
CA LYS A 10 4.78 15.75 13.26
C LYS A 10 3.52 14.91 13.53
N GLU A 11 2.49 15.06 12.71
CA GLU A 11 1.32 14.17 12.76
C GLU A 11 1.77 12.73 12.43
N TYR A 12 1.46 11.80 13.33
CA TYR A 12 1.74 10.38 13.17
C TYR A 12 0.45 9.59 13.37
N GLN A 13 0.39 8.41 12.74
CA GLN A 13 -0.73 7.50 12.75
C GLN A 13 -1.07 7.04 14.19
N THR A 14 -2.26 7.39 14.70
CA THR A 14 -2.74 6.95 16.03
C THR A 14 -4.03 6.11 15.95
N SER A 15 -4.34 5.52 14.79
CA SER A 15 -5.59 4.78 14.61
C SER A 15 -5.68 3.60 15.58
N LYS A 16 -6.89 3.35 16.11
CA LYS A 16 -7.15 2.22 17.02
C LYS A 16 -6.89 0.85 16.37
N SER A 17 -6.97 0.77 15.05
CA SER A 17 -6.64 -0.41 14.24
C SER A 17 -5.18 -0.85 14.42
N LEU A 18 -4.25 0.08 14.58
CA LEU A 18 -2.82 -0.22 14.80
C LEU A 18 -2.56 -0.75 16.23
N GLN A 19 -3.43 -0.41 17.19
CA GLN A 19 -3.31 -0.78 18.61
C GLN A 19 -3.88 -2.17 18.95
N ARG A 20 -4.64 -2.80 18.03
CA ARG A 20 -5.21 -4.14 18.19
C ARG A 20 -4.85 -5.00 16.97
N MET A 21 -3.63 -5.53 16.94
CA MET A 21 -3.20 -6.58 16.00
C MET A 21 -3.94 -7.91 16.30
N ILE A 22 -5.26 -7.94 16.07
CA ILE A 22 -6.01 -9.21 16.04
C ILE A 22 -5.98 -9.78 14.61
N ASN A 23 -5.87 -8.92 13.60
CA ASN A 23 -5.77 -9.29 12.19
C ASN A 23 -4.64 -8.47 11.54
N PRO A 24 -3.58 -9.10 11.00
CA PRO A 24 -2.52 -8.39 10.30
C PRO A 24 -3.06 -7.79 8.99
N PRO A 25 -2.50 -6.65 8.54
CA PRO A 25 -2.87 -6.08 7.25
C PRO A 25 -2.43 -7.02 6.11
N ARG A 26 -3.17 -7.01 5.00
CA ARG A 26 -2.89 -7.83 3.82
C ARG A 26 -2.81 -6.95 2.57
N LEU A 27 -1.81 -7.20 1.74
CA LEU A 27 -1.59 -6.47 0.50
C LEU A 27 -1.85 -7.39 -0.69
N PHE A 28 -2.56 -6.89 -1.70
CA PHE A 28 -2.85 -7.61 -2.94
C PHE A 28 -2.48 -6.75 -4.15
N GLY A 29 -1.94 -7.36 -5.19
CA GLY A 29 -1.76 -6.74 -6.51
C GLY A 29 -2.92 -7.07 -7.43
N CYS A 30 -3.46 -6.06 -8.11
CA CYS A 30 -4.44 -6.18 -9.19
C CYS A 30 -3.77 -5.81 -10.50
N SER A 31 -3.57 -6.80 -11.37
CA SER A 31 -2.87 -6.64 -12.65
C SER A 31 -3.60 -7.35 -13.78
N ASN A 32 -3.58 -6.81 -14.99
CA ASN A 32 -4.10 -7.47 -16.19
C ASN A 32 -3.00 -7.99 -17.14
N LYS A 33 -1.73 -8.02 -16.71
CA LYS A 33 -0.57 -8.46 -17.52
C LYS A 33 -0.72 -9.88 -18.12
N THR A 34 -1.57 -10.72 -17.53
CA THR A 34 -1.89 -12.07 -18.02
C THR A 34 -2.98 -12.09 -19.11
N GLY A 35 -3.46 -10.92 -19.55
CA GLY A 35 -4.57 -10.76 -20.50
C GLY A 35 -5.96 -10.76 -19.86
N ARG A 36 -6.05 -10.95 -18.54
CA ARG A 36 -7.25 -10.79 -17.72
C ARG A 36 -6.86 -10.15 -16.39
N LEU A 37 -7.76 -9.36 -15.83
CA LEU A 37 -7.54 -8.75 -14.52
C LEU A 37 -7.54 -9.83 -13.43
N THR A 38 -6.39 -10.05 -12.80
CA THR A 38 -6.17 -11.02 -11.72
C THR A 38 -5.79 -10.32 -10.43
N VAL A 39 -6.03 -10.99 -9.30
CA VAL A 39 -5.71 -10.50 -7.96
C VAL A 39 -4.81 -11.52 -7.28
N GLU A 40 -3.66 -11.06 -6.82
CA GLU A 40 -2.66 -11.92 -6.16
C GLU A 40 -2.25 -11.30 -4.82
N GLU A 41 -2.16 -12.12 -3.78
CA GLU A 41 -1.71 -11.68 -2.46
C GLU A 41 -0.17 -11.54 -2.44
N VAL A 42 0.32 -10.42 -1.93
CA VAL A 42 1.75 -10.23 -1.64
C VAL A 42 2.05 -10.96 -0.33
N PRO A 43 2.90 -12.00 -0.34
CA PRO A 43 3.12 -12.84 0.83
C PRO A 43 4.03 -12.15 1.85
N GLY A 44 3.73 -12.38 3.14
CA GLY A 44 4.60 -11.97 4.25
C GLY A 44 4.51 -10.49 4.61
N ASP A 45 5.56 -9.99 5.27
CA ASP A 45 5.68 -8.58 5.62
C ASP A 45 5.96 -7.76 4.36
N PHE A 46 4.99 -6.95 3.95
CA PHE A 46 5.13 -6.08 2.80
C PHE A 46 5.78 -4.74 3.17
N THR A 47 6.45 -4.16 2.18
CA THR A 47 7.21 -2.93 2.24
C THR A 47 6.79 -1.98 1.13
N GLN A 48 7.28 -0.75 1.16
CA GLN A 48 6.98 0.22 0.11
C GLN A 48 7.43 -0.25 -1.28
N SER A 49 8.47 -1.08 -1.38
CA SER A 49 8.94 -1.63 -2.67
C SER A 49 7.99 -2.65 -3.29
N ASP A 50 7.06 -3.21 -2.52
CA ASP A 50 6.05 -4.15 -3.02
C ASP A 50 4.89 -3.43 -3.72
N LEU A 51 4.83 -2.09 -3.65
CA LEU A 51 3.88 -1.29 -4.41
C LEU A 51 4.35 -1.14 -5.87
N ALA A 52 3.83 -2.01 -6.73
CA ALA A 52 4.12 -2.02 -8.16
C ALA A 52 3.53 -0.77 -8.85
N THR A 53 4.40 0.14 -9.33
CA THR A 53 4.00 1.43 -9.91
C THR A 53 3.21 1.29 -11.21
N ASP A 54 3.27 0.13 -11.84
CA ASP A 54 2.57 -0.24 -13.07
C ASP A 54 1.30 -1.06 -12.83
N ASP A 55 0.89 -1.25 -11.57
CA ASP A 55 -0.33 -1.98 -11.20
C ASP A 55 -1.17 -1.18 -10.17
N VAL A 56 -2.34 -1.72 -9.81
CA VAL A 56 -3.17 -1.21 -8.71
C VAL A 56 -3.05 -2.16 -7.52
N MET A 57 -2.79 -1.63 -6.33
CA MET A 57 -2.64 -2.41 -5.11
C MET A 57 -3.85 -2.25 -4.18
N LEU A 58 -4.24 -3.31 -3.49
CA LEU A 58 -5.28 -3.30 -2.46
C LEU A 58 -4.66 -3.61 -1.11
N LEU A 59 -4.81 -2.69 -0.15
CA LEU A 59 -4.37 -2.89 1.23
C LEU A 59 -5.61 -3.05 2.12
N ASP A 60 -5.79 -4.24 2.67
CA ASP A 60 -6.79 -4.55 3.69
C ASP A 60 -6.20 -4.36 5.08
N THR A 61 -6.77 -3.43 5.85
CA THR A 61 -6.33 -3.09 7.22
C THR A 61 -7.31 -3.54 8.29
N TRP A 62 -8.15 -4.52 7.96
CA TRP A 62 -9.30 -4.99 8.73
C TRP A 62 -10.48 -4.02 8.74
N ASP A 63 -10.25 -2.77 9.18
CA ASP A 63 -11.28 -1.74 9.37
C ASP A 63 -11.53 -0.89 8.10
N GLN A 64 -10.59 -0.90 7.15
CA GLN A 64 -10.63 -0.10 5.93
C GLN A 64 -9.87 -0.79 4.80
N ILE A 65 -10.37 -0.63 3.58
CA ILE A 65 -9.67 -1.03 2.35
C ILE A 65 -9.10 0.20 1.66
N PHE A 66 -7.83 0.15 1.30
CA PHE A 66 -7.20 1.15 0.46
C PHE A 66 -6.95 0.60 -0.94
N ILE A 67 -7.23 1.41 -1.95
CA ILE A 67 -6.88 1.16 -3.35
C ILE A 67 -5.74 2.11 -3.71
N TRP A 68 -4.52 1.62 -3.76
CA TRP A 68 -3.37 2.40 -4.18
C TRP A 68 -3.16 2.25 -5.68
N VAL A 69 -3.13 3.36 -6.40
CA VAL A 69 -3.01 3.40 -7.86
C VAL A 69 -1.62 3.83 -8.25
N GLY A 70 -0.86 2.92 -8.87
CA GLY A 70 0.41 3.21 -9.48
C GLY A 70 0.29 4.22 -10.63
N ASN A 71 1.31 5.05 -10.81
CA ASN A 71 1.31 6.08 -11.85
C ASN A 71 1.26 5.50 -13.27
N ASP A 72 1.82 4.31 -13.47
CA ASP A 72 1.93 3.60 -14.74
C ASP A 72 0.83 2.54 -14.92
N ALA A 73 -0.02 2.32 -13.91
CA ALA A 73 -1.14 1.38 -13.98
C ALA A 73 -2.09 1.71 -15.12
N ASN A 74 -2.64 0.70 -15.80
CA ASN A 74 -3.47 0.96 -16.98
C ASN A 74 -4.94 1.27 -16.62
N ALA A 75 -5.70 1.76 -17.60
CA ALA A 75 -7.08 2.19 -17.39
C ALA A 75 -8.02 1.04 -16.98
N GLU A 76 -7.77 -0.18 -17.45
CA GLU A 76 -8.59 -1.34 -17.10
C GLU A 76 -8.41 -1.71 -15.62
N GLU A 77 -7.18 -1.74 -15.14
CA GLU A 77 -6.86 -1.97 -13.72
C GLU A 77 -7.46 -0.88 -12.83
N ARG A 78 -7.27 0.40 -13.19
CA ARG A 78 -7.81 1.54 -12.44
C ARG A 78 -9.33 1.50 -12.31
N ASN A 79 -10.02 1.11 -13.38
CA ASN A 79 -11.49 1.05 -13.40
C ASN A 79 -12.03 -0.25 -12.78
N GLY A 80 -11.27 -1.35 -12.86
CA GLY A 80 -11.66 -2.65 -12.32
C GLY A 80 -11.42 -2.78 -10.82
N ALA A 81 -10.35 -2.17 -10.29
CA ALA A 81 -9.95 -2.31 -8.89
C ALA A 81 -11.04 -1.92 -7.86
N PRO A 82 -11.83 -0.85 -8.03
CA PRO A 82 -12.92 -0.55 -7.09
C PRO A 82 -13.99 -1.64 -7.01
N LYS A 83 -14.29 -2.28 -8.15
CA LYS A 83 -15.22 -3.41 -8.19
C LYS A 83 -14.62 -4.62 -7.48
N ILE A 84 -13.35 -4.93 -7.74
CA ILE A 84 -12.63 -6.02 -7.07
C ILE A 84 -12.59 -5.80 -5.55
N ALA A 85 -12.26 -4.58 -5.09
CA ALA A 85 -12.23 -4.24 -3.68
C ALA A 85 -13.60 -4.46 -3.01
N LYS A 86 -14.68 -4.08 -3.70
CA LYS A 86 -16.04 -4.31 -3.21
C LYS A 86 -16.38 -5.81 -3.16
N ASP A 87 -16.13 -6.53 -4.24
CA ASP A 87 -16.40 -7.97 -4.32
C ASP A 87 -15.57 -8.75 -3.26
N TYR A 88 -14.33 -8.33 -3.00
CA TYR A 88 -13.49 -8.85 -1.93
C TYR A 88 -14.14 -8.71 -0.55
N VAL A 89 -14.62 -7.52 -0.19
CA VAL A 89 -15.31 -7.29 1.10
C VAL A 89 -16.64 -8.05 1.17
N ASP A 90 -17.40 -8.08 0.07
CA ASP A 90 -18.71 -8.74 0.02
C ASP A 90 -18.61 -10.28 0.11
N THR A 91 -17.48 -10.86 -0.33
CA THR A 91 -17.19 -12.30 -0.26
C THR A 91 -16.48 -12.72 1.02
N ASP A 92 -16.10 -11.77 1.88
CA ASP A 92 -15.36 -12.08 3.10
C ASP A 92 -16.20 -12.95 4.07
N PRO A 93 -15.70 -14.14 4.46
CA PRO A 93 -16.38 -15.06 5.37
C PRO A 93 -16.44 -14.56 6.82
N SER A 94 -15.62 -13.58 7.20
CA SER A 94 -15.66 -12.96 8.54
C SER A 94 -16.90 -12.10 8.78
N GLY A 95 -17.70 -11.86 7.73
CA GLY A 95 -18.93 -11.07 7.83
C GLY A 95 -18.69 -9.56 7.88
N ARG A 96 -17.46 -9.08 7.63
CA ARG A 96 -17.16 -7.66 7.46
C ARG A 96 -17.95 -7.13 6.26
N ARG A 97 -18.76 -6.09 6.47
CA ARG A 97 -19.58 -5.45 5.44
C ARG A 97 -19.56 -3.94 5.63
N GLY A 98 -19.72 -3.19 4.53
CA GLY A 98 -19.78 -1.74 4.56
C GLY A 98 -18.48 -1.05 4.96
N LEU A 99 -17.33 -1.72 4.75
CA LEU A 99 -16.02 -1.13 5.04
C LEU A 99 -15.79 0.09 4.14
N PRO A 100 -15.19 1.17 4.67
CA PRO A 100 -14.74 2.28 3.85
C PRO A 100 -13.70 1.81 2.83
N ILE A 101 -13.90 2.20 1.57
CA ILE A 101 -12.95 2.00 0.49
C ILE A 101 -12.38 3.35 0.08
N THR A 102 -11.06 3.51 0.11
CA THR A 102 -10.40 4.79 -0.19
C THR A 102 -9.36 4.63 -1.28
N THR A 103 -9.47 5.42 -2.34
CA THR A 103 -8.49 5.43 -3.43
C THR A 103 -7.36 6.43 -3.12
N ILE A 104 -6.13 5.97 -3.31
CA ILE A 104 -4.88 6.70 -3.09
C ILE A 104 -4.09 6.64 -4.38
N LYS A 105 -3.40 7.74 -4.73
CA LYS A 105 -2.49 7.78 -5.87
C LYS A 105 -1.04 7.70 -5.39
N GLN A 106 -0.19 7.08 -6.18
CA GLN A 106 1.25 7.08 -5.97
C GLN A 106 1.78 8.52 -5.77
N GLY A 107 2.58 8.72 -4.73
CA GLY A 107 3.14 10.02 -4.34
C GLY A 107 2.18 10.95 -3.59
N ALA A 108 0.92 10.53 -3.38
CA ALA A 108 -0.07 11.25 -2.59
C ALA A 108 -0.62 10.39 -1.43
N GLU A 109 0.22 9.51 -0.88
CA GLU A 109 -0.16 8.60 0.18
C GLU A 109 -0.33 9.32 1.53
N PRO A 110 -1.53 9.24 2.15
CA PRO A 110 -1.75 9.84 3.45
C PRO A 110 -1.03 9.06 4.57
N PRO A 111 -0.77 9.67 5.74
CA PRO A 111 -0.25 8.95 6.91
C PRO A 111 -1.09 7.73 7.32
N THR A 112 -2.40 7.77 7.02
CA THR A 112 -3.35 6.65 7.21
C THR A 112 -3.01 5.39 6.44
N PHE A 113 -2.27 5.53 5.35
CA PHE A 113 -1.80 4.43 4.52
C PHE A 113 -0.34 4.09 4.81
N THR A 114 0.54 5.10 4.80
CA THR A 114 1.99 4.88 4.93
C THR A 114 2.39 4.28 6.27
N GLY A 115 1.61 4.52 7.33
CA GLY A 115 1.82 3.94 8.65
C GLY A 115 1.67 2.41 8.73
N TRP A 116 1.18 1.74 7.69
CA TRP A 116 1.08 0.28 7.61
C TRP A 116 2.33 -0.39 7.02
N PHE A 117 3.23 0.38 6.43
CA PHE A 117 4.46 -0.13 5.83
C PHE A 117 5.63 0.13 6.77
N GLN A 118 6.53 -0.85 6.90
CA GLN A 118 7.75 -0.65 7.67
C GLN A 118 8.71 0.28 6.90
N ALA A 119 9.25 1.28 7.61
CA ALA A 119 10.27 2.21 7.10
C ALA A 119 9.90 2.92 5.77
N TRP A 120 8.69 3.49 5.68
CA TRP A 120 8.26 4.29 4.53
C TRP A 120 9.20 5.47 4.25
N ASP A 121 9.66 5.58 3.01
CA ASP A 121 10.44 6.70 2.49
C ASP A 121 9.59 7.56 1.56
N PRO A 122 9.20 8.79 1.96
CA PRO A 122 8.45 9.71 1.09
C PRO A 122 9.15 10.04 -0.22
N LYS A 123 10.48 9.92 -0.29
CA LYS A 123 11.29 10.24 -1.48
C LYS A 123 11.57 9.03 -2.36
N MET A 124 11.02 7.86 -2.01
CA MET A 124 11.20 6.61 -2.76
C MET A 124 10.90 6.80 -4.25
N TRP A 125 9.84 7.55 -4.57
CA TRP A 125 9.39 7.78 -5.94
C TRP A 125 10.19 8.87 -6.69
N GLU A 126 10.97 9.68 -6.00
CA GLU A 126 11.81 10.73 -6.60
C GLU A 126 13.15 10.18 -7.10
N THR A 127 13.59 9.04 -6.57
CA THR A 127 14.85 8.42 -6.97
C THR A 127 14.69 7.56 -8.21
N ASP A 128 15.49 7.87 -9.24
CA ASP A 128 15.65 7.04 -10.45
C ASP A 128 15.86 5.56 -10.07
N PRO A 129 15.10 4.61 -10.67
CA PRO A 129 15.30 3.18 -10.48
C PRO A 129 16.77 2.73 -10.65
N LEU A 130 17.54 3.37 -11.55
CA LEU A 130 18.97 3.08 -11.72
C LEU A 130 19.83 3.60 -10.55
N GLY A 131 19.40 4.68 -9.89
CA GLY A 131 20.02 5.21 -8.68
C GLY A 131 19.93 4.24 -7.49
N ARG A 132 18.82 3.50 -7.40
CA ARG A 132 18.61 2.46 -6.35
C ARG A 132 19.51 1.26 -6.53
N ILE A 133 19.63 0.75 -7.76
CA ILE A 133 20.55 -0.35 -8.09
C ILE A 133 21.99 0.06 -7.74
N ARG A 134 22.39 1.28 -8.12
CA ARG A 134 23.72 1.82 -7.76
C ARG A 134 23.94 1.93 -6.26
N ALA A 135 22.97 2.43 -5.50
CA ALA A 135 23.08 2.53 -4.04
C ALA A 135 23.19 1.15 -3.37
N HIS A 136 22.46 0.14 -3.85
CA HIS A 136 22.53 -1.22 -3.35
C HIS A 136 23.90 -1.87 -3.57
N PHE A 137 24.52 -1.65 -4.73
CA PHE A 137 25.90 -2.11 -5.00
C PHE A 137 26.97 -1.32 -4.24
N SER A 138 26.71 -0.05 -3.91
CA SER A 138 27.66 0.81 -3.17
C SER A 138 27.68 0.52 -1.67
N ALA A 139 26.61 -0.05 -1.11
CA ALA A 139 26.50 -0.37 0.32
C ALA A 139 27.10 -1.74 0.70
N GLN A 140 27.53 -2.53 -0.29
CA GLN A 140 28.17 -3.85 -0.09
C GLN A 140 29.68 -3.83 -0.34
N SER A 141 30.28 -2.66 -0.59
CA SER A 141 31.72 -2.45 -0.81
C SER A 141 32.39 -1.72 0.34
#